data_AF-A0AAW2QPL5-F1
#
_entry.id   AF-A0AAW2QPL5-F1
#
_cell.length_a   1.000
_cell.length_b   1.000
_cell.length_c   1.000
_cell.angle_alpha   90.00
_cell.angle_beta   90.00
_cell.angle_gamma   90.00
#
_symmetry.space_group_name_H-M   'P 1'
#
loop_
_entity.id
_entity.type
_entity.pdbx_description
1 polymer ?
#
loop_
_entity_poly.entity_id
_entity_poly.type
_entity_poly.pdbx_seq_one_letter_code
_entity_poly.pdbx_strand_id
1 'polypeptide(L)'
;MRAYESGHVHWGPGLLGLGGGAMSLVGQLGGQAGEAFSYCLVSRGTGSFGSLEFGRSVLPVGAAWVPLLRNQRAQSFYYIGLSGLGVGGTRVPISEDTFRLTEYGEGGVVMDTGTAVTRLPTAAYVAFRDTFMAETANLPRAPGVSIFDTCYDLNGFVTVRVPTVSFFLSGGPILTLPARNFLIPVDERGTFCFAFAPSPSGLSIIGNIQQEGIQISFDGSSGYVGFGPNVC
;
A
#
# COMPACT_ATOMS: atom_id res chain seq x y z
N MET A 1 -5.35 12.85 1.07
CA MET A 1 -4.45 13.10 -0.08
C MET A 1 -3.69 14.42 0.15
N ARG A 2 -2.38 14.47 -0.09
CA ARG A 2 -1.53 15.67 0.10
C ARG A 2 -1.09 16.21 -1.27
N ALA A 3 -1.18 17.52 -1.51
CA ALA A 3 -0.71 18.17 -2.74
C ALA A 3 0.70 18.74 -2.57
N TYR A 4 1.47 18.87 -3.66
CA TYR A 4 2.85 19.35 -3.64
C TYR A 4 3.15 20.29 -4.81
N GLU A 5 3.84 21.39 -4.51
CA GLU A 5 4.51 22.27 -5.46
C GLU A 5 5.88 22.66 -4.86
N SER A 6 6.95 22.58 -5.65
CA SER A 6 8.24 23.26 -5.41
C SER A 6 9.00 22.99 -4.09
N GLY A 7 9.52 21.79 -3.89
CA GLY A 7 10.57 21.56 -2.87
C GLY A 7 10.07 21.45 -1.42
N HIS A 8 8.86 21.91 -1.12
CA HIS A 8 8.34 22.06 0.24
C HIS A 8 7.08 21.21 0.45
N VAL A 9 7.02 20.43 1.54
CA VAL A 9 5.77 19.81 1.98
C VAL A 9 4.87 20.91 2.51
N HIS A 10 4.09 21.54 1.64
CA HIS A 10 2.97 22.36 2.08
C HIS A 10 1.91 21.40 2.62
N TRP A 11 1.62 21.51 3.91
CA TRP A 11 0.35 21.04 4.42
C TRP A 11 -0.71 21.84 3.67
N GLY A 12 -1.45 21.18 2.77
CA GLY A 12 -2.74 21.73 2.36
C GLY A 12 -3.52 22.07 3.64
N PRO A 13 -4.36 23.12 3.64
CA PRO A 13 -4.99 23.63 4.87
C PRO A 13 -5.92 22.62 5.57
N GLY A 14 -6.08 21.41 5.04
CA GLY A 14 -6.87 20.36 5.66
C GLY A 14 -6.53 18.96 5.16
N LEU A 15 -7.15 17.98 5.82
CA LEU A 15 -7.14 16.57 5.45
C LEU A 15 -8.49 16.23 4.81
N LEU A 16 -8.46 15.64 3.62
CA LEU A 16 -9.66 15.08 3.00
C LEU A 16 -9.88 13.64 3.49
N GLY A 17 -10.91 13.45 4.32
CA GLY A 17 -11.30 12.14 4.84
C GLY A 17 -12.14 11.35 3.84
N LEU A 18 -11.64 10.18 3.41
CA LEU A 18 -12.32 9.28 2.48
C LEU A 18 -12.80 7.98 3.14
N GLY A 19 -12.71 7.85 4.47
CA GLY A 19 -13.07 6.62 5.18
C GLY A 19 -14.55 6.26 5.09
N GLY A 20 -14.94 5.06 5.52
CA GLY A 20 -16.33 4.56 5.43
C GLY A 20 -17.34 5.21 6.39
N GLY A 21 -16.95 6.23 7.16
CA GLY A 21 -17.83 6.89 8.14
C GLY A 21 -18.75 7.94 7.52
N ALA A 22 -19.89 8.21 8.14
CA ALA A 22 -20.90 9.17 7.65
C ALA A 22 -20.39 10.61 7.49
N MET A 23 -19.39 11.01 8.28
CA MET A 23 -18.78 12.34 8.21
C MET A 23 -17.63 12.44 7.19
N SER A 24 -17.26 11.35 6.52
CA SER A 24 -16.28 11.40 5.41
C SER A 24 -16.87 12.13 4.20
N LEU A 25 -16.02 12.57 3.26
CA LEU A 25 -16.52 13.11 2.00
C LEU A 25 -17.36 12.06 1.25
N VAL A 26 -16.94 10.79 1.27
CA VAL A 26 -17.67 9.69 0.61
C VAL A 26 -19.07 9.52 1.21
N GLY A 27 -19.17 9.55 2.55
CA GLY A 27 -20.44 9.44 3.27
C GLY A 27 -21.35 10.66 3.05
N GLN A 28 -20.78 11.87 3.01
CA GLN A 28 -21.53 13.10 2.74
C GLN A 28 -22.03 13.18 1.28
N LEU A 29 -21.29 12.62 0.33
CA LEU A 29 -21.71 12.45 -1.07
C LEU A 29 -22.67 11.25 -1.27
N GLY A 30 -22.85 10.42 -0.24
CA GLY A 30 -23.36 9.03 -0.28
C GLY A 30 -24.79 8.79 -0.77
N GLY A 31 -25.56 9.83 -1.10
CA GLY A 31 -26.86 9.68 -1.78
C GLY A 31 -26.79 9.77 -3.32
N GLN A 32 -25.79 10.47 -3.87
CA GLN A 32 -25.71 10.80 -5.30
C GLN A 32 -24.58 10.04 -6.02
N ALA A 33 -23.52 9.64 -5.29
CA ALA A 33 -22.35 8.96 -5.85
C ALA A 33 -22.33 7.43 -5.59
N GLY A 34 -23.32 6.88 -4.89
CA GLY A 34 -23.43 5.42 -4.65
C GLY A 34 -22.31 4.83 -3.79
N GLU A 35 -21.75 5.62 -2.86
CA GLU A 35 -20.65 5.24 -1.94
C GLU A 35 -19.43 4.62 -2.64
N ALA A 36 -19.15 5.06 -3.87
CA ALA A 36 -18.05 4.55 -4.69
C ALA A 36 -17.06 5.65 -5.07
N PHE A 37 -15.78 5.30 -5.10
CA PHE A 37 -14.72 6.18 -5.58
C PHE A 37 -13.52 5.38 -6.09
N SER A 38 -12.68 6.00 -6.90
CA SER A 38 -11.43 5.44 -7.40
C SER A 38 -10.32 6.47 -7.27
N TYR A 39 -9.08 6.03 -7.06
CA TYR A 39 -7.92 6.91 -7.11
C TYR A 39 -6.72 6.25 -7.78
N CYS A 40 -5.86 7.12 -8.31
CA CYS A 40 -4.52 6.82 -8.78
C CYS A 40 -3.52 7.69 -8.01
N LEU A 41 -2.69 7.07 -7.17
CA LEU A 41 -1.56 7.76 -6.56
C LEU A 41 -0.38 7.78 -7.53
N VAL A 42 0.33 8.90 -7.61
CA VAL A 42 1.51 9.07 -8.47
C VAL A 42 2.77 9.18 -7.64
N SER A 43 3.87 8.67 -8.17
CA SER A 43 5.17 8.77 -7.53
C SER A 43 5.65 10.22 -7.50
N ARG A 44 6.24 10.60 -6.36
CA ARG A 44 6.77 11.94 -6.14
C ARG A 44 7.85 12.27 -7.16
N GLY A 45 7.89 13.52 -7.61
CA GLY A 45 8.94 14.02 -8.50
C GLY A 45 8.76 13.66 -9.98
N THR A 46 7.71 12.92 -10.35
CA THR A 46 7.43 12.56 -11.75
C THR A 46 6.84 13.71 -12.58
N GLY A 47 6.31 14.74 -11.94
CA GLY A 47 5.56 15.82 -12.62
C GLY A 47 4.16 15.39 -13.12
N SER A 48 3.76 14.15 -12.86
CA SER A 48 2.44 13.62 -13.19
C SER A 48 1.40 13.99 -12.14
N PHE A 49 0.13 14.04 -12.56
CA PHE A 49 -1.01 14.24 -11.66
C PHE A 49 -1.69 12.89 -11.36
N GLY A 50 -2.00 12.67 -10.09
CA GLY A 50 -2.89 11.58 -9.68
C GLY A 50 -4.36 11.94 -9.93
N SER A 51 -5.24 10.97 -9.72
CA SER A 51 -6.69 11.17 -9.81
C SER A 51 -7.40 10.73 -8.53
N LEU A 52 -8.54 11.36 -8.26
CA LEU A 52 -9.53 10.95 -7.27
C LEU A 52 -10.90 11.25 -7.87
N GLU A 53 -11.67 10.20 -8.14
CA GLU A 53 -12.94 10.28 -8.85
C GLU A 53 -14.02 9.59 -8.02
N PHE A 54 -15.23 10.14 -8.01
CA PHE A 54 -16.37 9.65 -7.23
C PHE A 54 -17.48 9.19 -8.15
N GLY A 55 -18.27 8.21 -7.70
CA GLY A 55 -19.39 7.66 -8.44
C GLY A 55 -19.15 6.23 -8.90
N ARG A 56 -20.21 5.44 -9.05
CA ARG A 56 -20.10 4.05 -9.53
C ARG A 56 -19.63 3.93 -10.98
N SER A 57 -19.79 4.98 -11.79
CA SER A 57 -19.33 5.01 -13.19
C SER A 57 -17.81 4.96 -13.34
N VAL A 58 -17.06 5.25 -12.27
CA VAL A 58 -15.60 5.28 -12.26
C VAL A 58 -15.00 3.92 -11.89
N LEU A 59 -15.84 2.95 -11.54
CA LEU A 59 -15.40 1.61 -11.17
C LEU A 59 -14.94 0.85 -12.43
N PRO A 60 -13.70 0.37 -12.46
CA PRO A 60 -13.15 -0.29 -13.64
C PRO A 60 -13.72 -1.69 -13.85
N VAL A 61 -13.93 -2.04 -15.12
CA VAL A 61 -14.21 -3.42 -15.54
C VAL A 61 -12.89 -4.20 -15.53
N GLY A 62 -12.91 -5.43 -15.02
CA GLY A 62 -11.73 -6.31 -15.01
C GLY A 62 -10.77 -6.09 -13.85
N ALA A 63 -11.15 -5.28 -12.85
CA ALA A 63 -10.38 -5.15 -11.62
C ALA A 63 -10.35 -6.46 -10.83
N ALA A 64 -9.26 -6.70 -10.11
CA ALA A 64 -9.22 -7.73 -9.10
C ALA A 64 -9.98 -7.25 -7.86
N TRP A 65 -11.23 -7.69 -7.71
CA TRP A 65 -12.09 -7.32 -6.60
C TRP A 65 -11.90 -8.25 -5.40
N VAL A 66 -11.75 -7.67 -4.21
CA VAL A 66 -11.70 -8.39 -2.93
C VAL A 66 -12.68 -7.79 -1.92
N PRO A 67 -13.25 -8.59 -1.01
CA PRO A 67 -14.19 -8.09 -0.02
C PRO A 67 -13.53 -7.09 0.94
N LEU A 68 -14.25 -6.02 1.26
CA LEU A 68 -13.95 -5.17 2.40
C LEU A 68 -14.36 -5.87 3.68
N LEU A 69 -13.45 -5.96 4.63
CA LEU A 69 -13.73 -6.49 5.97
C LEU A 69 -14.28 -5.37 6.86
N ARG A 70 -15.17 -5.71 7.78
CA ARG A 70 -15.78 -4.76 8.71
C ARG A 70 -15.20 -4.92 10.10
N ASN A 71 -14.63 -3.85 10.65
CA ASN A 71 -14.25 -3.77 12.06
C ASN A 71 -15.26 -2.90 12.82
N GLN A 72 -16.03 -3.50 13.73
CA GLN A 72 -17.06 -2.79 14.51
C GLN A 72 -16.49 -1.70 15.43
N ARG A 73 -15.23 -1.81 15.85
CA ARG A 73 -14.54 -0.81 16.67
C ARG A 73 -13.92 0.32 15.85
N ALA A 74 -13.81 0.15 14.53
CA ALA A 74 -13.03 1.01 13.65
C ALA A 74 -13.69 1.13 12.26
N GLN A 75 -14.99 1.43 12.24
CA GLN A 75 -15.84 1.38 11.03
C GLN A 75 -15.43 2.36 9.92
N SER A 76 -14.63 3.38 10.24
CA SER A 76 -14.12 4.35 9.27
C SER A 76 -12.98 3.82 8.41
N PHE A 77 -12.28 2.77 8.83
CA PHE A 77 -11.13 2.23 8.11
C PHE A 77 -11.55 1.17 7.09
N TYR A 78 -10.89 1.18 5.93
CA TYR A 78 -11.04 0.13 4.94
C TYR A 78 -10.10 -1.02 5.25
N TYR A 79 -10.67 -2.10 5.78
CA TYR A 79 -9.95 -3.35 5.99
C TYR A 79 -10.05 -4.26 4.77
N ILE A 80 -8.96 -4.95 4.46
CA ILE A 80 -8.90 -5.96 3.42
C ILE A 80 -8.32 -7.26 3.99
N GLY A 81 -8.62 -8.38 3.33
CA GLY A 81 -7.99 -9.64 3.64
C GLY A 81 -6.63 -9.79 2.96
N LEU A 82 -5.60 -10.12 3.73
CA LEU A 82 -4.27 -10.50 3.24
C LEU A 82 -3.97 -11.89 3.77
N SER A 83 -3.67 -12.83 2.88
CA SER A 83 -3.28 -14.19 3.27
C SER A 83 -1.75 -14.33 3.34
N GLY A 84 -0.99 -13.55 2.58
CA GLY A 84 0.47 -13.66 2.63
C GLY A 84 1.24 -12.65 1.81
N LEU A 85 2.57 -12.80 1.86
CA LEU A 85 3.54 -11.98 1.14
C LEU A 85 4.40 -12.87 0.25
N GLY A 86 4.86 -12.33 -0.89
CA GLY A 86 5.71 -13.03 -1.84
C GLY A 86 6.98 -12.29 -2.16
N VAL A 87 8.06 -13.05 -2.36
CA VAL A 87 9.36 -12.58 -2.87
C VAL A 87 9.82 -13.55 -3.95
N GLY A 88 10.21 -13.04 -5.12
CA GLY A 88 10.75 -13.87 -6.21
C GLY A 88 9.75 -14.90 -6.75
N GLY A 89 8.45 -14.62 -6.68
CA GLY A 89 7.39 -15.55 -7.05
C GLY A 89 7.10 -16.65 -6.03
N THR A 90 7.83 -16.68 -4.90
CA THR A 90 7.62 -17.65 -3.82
C THR A 90 6.95 -16.99 -2.62
N ARG A 91 6.00 -17.70 -2.00
CA ARG A 91 5.32 -17.24 -0.79
C ARG A 91 6.26 -17.32 0.42
N VAL A 92 6.36 -16.25 1.19
CA VAL A 92 7.14 -16.21 2.43
C VAL A 92 6.43 -17.02 3.52
N PRO A 93 7.14 -17.83 4.33
CA PRO A 93 6.54 -18.70 5.35
C PRO A 93 6.03 -17.89 6.57
N ILE A 94 4.92 -17.19 6.38
CA ILE A 94 4.20 -16.42 7.41
C ILE A 94 2.80 -17.01 7.54
N SER A 95 2.36 -17.25 8.78
CA SER A 95 0.98 -17.71 9.04
C SER A 95 -0.01 -16.63 8.64
N GLU A 96 -1.09 -17.01 7.94
CA GLU A 96 -2.17 -16.09 7.55
C GLU A 96 -2.83 -15.42 8.77
N ASP A 97 -2.84 -16.10 9.92
CA ASP A 97 -3.37 -15.58 11.18
C ASP A 97 -2.66 -14.29 11.62
N THR A 98 -1.42 -14.07 11.17
CA THR A 98 -0.66 -12.85 11.44
C THR A 98 -1.37 -11.59 10.91
N PHE A 99 -2.17 -11.73 9.85
CA PHE A 99 -2.89 -10.63 9.20
C PHE A 99 -4.38 -10.62 9.50
N ARG A 100 -4.86 -11.58 10.32
CA ARG A 100 -6.30 -11.78 10.56
C ARG A 100 -6.87 -10.63 11.38
N LEU A 101 -8.03 -10.13 10.95
CA LEU A 101 -8.89 -9.28 11.77
C LEU A 101 -9.72 -10.17 12.69
N THR A 102 -9.59 -10.00 14.01
CA THR A 102 -10.35 -10.80 14.98
C THR A 102 -11.78 -10.28 15.16
N GLU A 103 -12.66 -11.12 15.71
CA GLU A 103 -14.03 -10.72 16.08
C GLU A 103 -14.06 -9.57 17.10
N TYR A 104 -12.99 -9.42 17.90
CA TYR A 104 -12.81 -8.34 18.86
C TYR A 104 -12.28 -7.05 18.20
N GLY A 105 -12.08 -7.03 16.88
CA GLY A 105 -11.62 -5.86 16.14
C GLY A 105 -10.11 -5.60 16.27
N GLU A 106 -9.33 -6.63 16.60
CA GLU A 106 -7.87 -6.55 16.72
C GLU A 106 -7.18 -7.07 15.45
N GLY A 107 -5.98 -6.55 15.16
CA GLY A 107 -5.23 -6.94 13.97
C GLY A 107 -5.89 -6.48 12.67
N GLY A 108 -5.76 -7.30 11.62
CA GLY A 108 -6.23 -6.98 10.28
C GLY A 108 -5.24 -6.17 9.45
N VAL A 109 -5.67 -5.86 8.21
CA VAL A 109 -4.90 -5.07 7.24
C VAL A 109 -5.74 -3.89 6.79
N VAL A 110 -5.24 -2.66 7.00
CA VAL A 110 -5.91 -1.43 6.57
C VAL A 110 -5.23 -0.81 5.36
N MET A 111 -6.02 -0.25 4.46
CA MET A 111 -5.53 0.60 3.37
C MET A 111 -5.41 2.04 3.87
N ASP A 112 -4.20 2.62 3.87
CA ASP A 112 -3.98 3.97 4.39
C ASP A 112 -3.06 4.80 3.48
N THR A 113 -3.63 5.83 2.84
CA THR A 113 -2.88 6.78 2.03
C THR A 113 -2.11 7.82 2.86
N GLY A 114 -2.38 7.89 4.18
CA GLY A 114 -1.69 8.77 5.13
C GLY A 114 -0.37 8.21 5.66
N THR A 115 -0.19 6.88 5.61
CA THR A 115 1.04 6.19 6.00
C THR A 115 2.00 6.06 4.82
N ALA A 116 3.26 6.46 4.99
CA ALA A 116 4.24 6.51 3.92
C ALA A 116 4.57 5.13 3.30
N VAL A 117 4.72 4.11 4.13
CA VAL A 117 5.16 2.78 3.70
C VAL A 117 4.40 1.71 4.44
N THR A 118 4.23 0.56 3.80
CA THR A 118 3.54 -0.58 4.39
C THR A 118 4.19 -0.97 5.71
N ARG A 119 3.34 -1.09 6.74
CA ARG A 119 3.71 -1.52 8.08
C ARG A 119 3.19 -2.94 8.31
N LEU A 120 4.03 -3.82 8.80
CA LEU A 120 3.68 -5.22 9.05
C LEU A 120 3.97 -5.60 10.51
N PRO A 121 3.22 -6.55 11.10
CA PRO A 121 3.60 -7.16 12.38
C PRO A 121 5.07 -7.57 12.37
N THR A 122 5.80 -7.29 13.44
CA THR A 122 7.27 -7.41 13.46
C THR A 122 7.78 -8.77 12.96
N ALA A 123 7.14 -9.87 13.36
CA ALA A 123 7.51 -11.21 12.89
C ALA A 123 7.33 -11.39 11.37
N ALA A 124 6.22 -10.88 10.81
CA ALA A 124 5.98 -10.89 9.37
C ALA A 124 6.97 -9.99 8.62
N TYR A 125 7.24 -8.79 9.15
CA TYR A 125 8.23 -7.88 8.59
C TYR A 125 9.62 -8.53 8.50
N VAL A 126 10.08 -9.14 9.60
CA VAL A 126 11.40 -9.79 9.67
C VAL A 126 11.49 -10.93 8.65
N ALA A 127 10.53 -11.85 8.63
CA ALA A 127 10.54 -12.97 7.68
C ALA A 127 10.52 -12.48 6.21
N PHE A 128 9.73 -11.45 5.92
CA PHE A 128 9.62 -10.87 4.59
C PHE A 128 10.90 -10.14 4.15
N ARG A 129 11.45 -9.29 5.02
CA ARG A 129 12.73 -8.59 4.82
C ARG A 129 13.86 -9.57 4.60
N ASP A 130 13.97 -10.59 5.44
CA ASP A 130 15.09 -11.56 5.38
C ASP A 130 15.03 -12.39 4.10
N THR A 131 13.82 -12.75 3.63
CA THR A 131 13.63 -13.41 2.33
C THR A 131 14.06 -12.50 1.17
N PHE A 132 13.66 -11.22 1.21
CA PHE A 132 14.10 -10.24 0.21
C PHE A 132 15.62 -10.04 0.22
N MET A 133 16.23 -9.98 1.41
CA MET A 133 17.68 -9.85 1.56
C MET A 133 18.44 -11.05 1.01
N ALA A 134 17.92 -12.27 1.20
CA ALA A 134 18.53 -13.48 0.65
C ALA A 134 18.56 -13.47 -0.89
N GLU A 135 17.46 -13.05 -1.51
CA GLU A 135 17.31 -12.91 -2.97
C GLU A 135 18.09 -11.72 -3.56
N THR A 136 18.66 -10.85 -2.72
CA THR A 136 19.44 -9.67 -3.12
C THR A 136 20.84 -9.66 -2.52
N ALA A 137 21.36 -10.83 -2.13
CA ALA A 137 22.67 -10.97 -1.49
C ALA A 137 23.84 -10.50 -2.39
N ASN A 138 23.62 -10.40 -3.70
CA ASN A 138 24.59 -9.89 -4.67
C ASN A 138 24.62 -8.34 -4.76
N LEU A 139 23.69 -7.64 -4.10
CA LEU A 139 23.64 -6.18 -4.12
C LEU A 139 24.46 -5.59 -2.95
N PRO A 140 25.23 -4.52 -3.19
CA PRO A 140 26.02 -3.87 -2.15
C PRO A 140 25.10 -3.23 -1.09
N ARG A 141 25.32 -3.57 0.18
CA ARG A 141 24.53 -3.05 1.30
C ARG A 141 24.98 -1.64 1.71
N ALA A 142 24.02 -0.81 2.06
CA ALA A 142 24.23 0.49 2.68
C ALA A 142 23.69 0.49 4.13
N PRO A 143 24.15 1.42 4.98
CA PRO A 143 23.54 1.64 6.29
C PRO A 143 22.03 1.93 6.19
N GLY A 144 21.28 1.52 7.22
CA GLY A 144 19.86 1.85 7.33
C GLY A 144 19.62 3.35 7.44
N VAL A 145 18.46 3.80 6.97
CA VAL A 145 18.06 5.21 6.95
C VAL A 145 16.68 5.37 7.59
N SER A 146 16.60 6.14 8.67
CA SER A 146 15.34 6.40 9.40
C SER A 146 14.64 5.09 9.83
N ILE A 147 13.45 4.82 9.29
CA ILE A 147 12.64 3.62 9.57
C ILE A 147 13.05 2.39 8.74
N PHE A 148 13.95 2.56 7.76
CA PHE A 148 14.41 1.50 6.88
C PHE A 148 15.70 0.88 7.40
N ASP A 149 15.70 -0.43 7.61
CA ASP A 149 16.88 -1.18 8.07
C ASP A 149 17.61 -1.93 6.93
N THR A 150 17.02 -1.93 5.73
CA THR A 150 17.51 -2.68 4.57
C THR A 150 17.68 -1.73 3.41
N CYS A 151 18.93 -1.32 3.18
CA CYS A 151 19.30 -0.39 2.13
C CYS A 151 20.50 -0.91 1.33
N TYR A 152 20.63 -0.41 0.11
CA TYR A 152 21.64 -0.78 -0.87
C TYR A 152 22.27 0.46 -1.49
N ASP A 153 23.57 0.40 -1.76
CA ASP A 153 24.30 1.45 -2.49
C ASP A 153 24.32 1.10 -3.98
N LEU A 154 23.35 1.62 -4.72
CA LEU A 154 23.21 1.35 -6.15
C LEU A 154 23.87 2.44 -7.01
N ASN A 155 24.78 3.23 -6.44
CA ASN A 155 25.52 4.22 -7.19
C ASN A 155 26.35 3.56 -8.31
N GLY A 156 26.30 4.14 -9.51
CA GLY A 156 27.00 3.63 -10.69
C GLY A 156 26.33 2.43 -11.38
N PHE A 157 25.21 1.91 -10.87
CA PHE A 157 24.42 0.90 -11.56
C PHE A 157 23.49 1.55 -12.60
N VAL A 158 23.56 1.11 -13.85
CA VAL A 158 22.63 1.55 -14.91
C VAL A 158 21.26 0.87 -14.78
N THR A 159 21.25 -0.40 -14.39
CA THR A 159 20.03 -1.19 -14.16
C THR A 159 20.32 -2.25 -13.11
N VAL A 160 19.37 -2.44 -12.21
CA VAL A 160 19.45 -3.46 -11.15
C VAL A 160 18.23 -4.38 -11.27
N ARG A 161 18.49 -5.69 -11.23
CA ARG A 161 17.43 -6.69 -11.13
C ARG A 161 17.21 -7.00 -9.66
N VAL A 162 15.93 -6.99 -9.26
CA VAL A 162 15.48 -7.29 -7.91
C VAL A 162 14.34 -8.30 -7.98
N PRO A 163 14.13 -9.13 -6.94
CA PRO A 163 13.05 -10.10 -6.93
C PRO A 163 11.70 -9.39 -7.00
N THR A 164 10.70 -10.07 -7.58
CA THR A 164 9.32 -9.59 -7.53
C THR A 164 8.82 -9.56 -6.09
N VAL A 165 7.96 -8.60 -5.77
CA VAL A 165 7.27 -8.53 -4.48
C VAL A 165 5.77 -8.53 -4.73
N SER A 166 5.03 -9.33 -3.95
CA SER A 166 3.59 -9.46 -4.12
C SER A 166 2.82 -9.58 -2.82
N PHE A 167 1.57 -9.10 -2.83
CA PHE A 167 0.58 -9.34 -1.79
C PHE A 167 -0.40 -10.41 -2.26
N PHE A 168 -0.57 -11.46 -1.46
CA PHE A 168 -1.61 -12.46 -1.67
C PHE A 168 -2.85 -12.01 -0.91
N LEU A 169 -3.86 -11.56 -1.65
CA LEU A 169 -5.11 -11.09 -1.08
C LEU A 169 -6.03 -12.28 -0.76
N SER A 170 -6.79 -12.16 0.32
CA SER A 170 -7.81 -13.17 0.63
C SER A 170 -8.83 -13.26 -0.51
N GLY A 171 -9.23 -14.47 -0.87
CA GLY A 171 -10.09 -14.74 -2.03
C GLY A 171 -9.33 -15.10 -3.30
N GLY A 172 -8.00 -15.02 -3.32
CA GLY A 172 -7.15 -15.56 -4.39
C GLY A 172 -6.35 -14.55 -5.23
N PRO A 173 -6.78 -13.29 -5.42
CA PRO A 173 -5.99 -12.34 -6.20
C PRO A 173 -4.57 -12.10 -5.65
N ILE A 174 -3.61 -11.93 -6.56
CA ILE A 174 -2.22 -11.61 -6.24
C ILE A 174 -1.91 -10.24 -6.80
N LEU A 175 -1.58 -9.29 -5.93
CA LEU A 175 -1.14 -7.95 -6.32
C LEU A 175 0.39 -7.92 -6.37
N THR A 176 0.97 -7.93 -7.57
CA THR A 176 2.41 -7.79 -7.76
C THR A 176 2.79 -6.31 -7.82
N LEU A 177 3.72 -5.89 -6.99
CA LEU A 177 4.14 -4.50 -6.88
C LEU A 177 5.23 -4.15 -7.90
N PRO A 178 5.16 -2.98 -8.54
CA PRO A 178 6.28 -2.42 -9.28
C PRO A 178 7.52 -2.25 -8.38
N ALA A 179 8.73 -2.37 -8.93
CA ALA A 179 9.98 -2.24 -8.16
C ALA A 179 10.09 -0.93 -7.36
N ARG A 180 9.64 0.19 -7.96
CA ARG A 180 9.60 1.50 -7.31
C ARG A 180 8.70 1.56 -6.06
N ASN A 181 7.75 0.62 -5.92
CA ASN A 181 6.83 0.54 -4.78
C ASN A 181 7.43 -0.26 -3.61
N PHE A 182 8.61 -0.85 -3.74
CA PHE A 182 9.26 -1.58 -2.65
C PHE A 182 10.75 -1.31 -2.50
N LEU A 183 11.41 -0.72 -3.48
CA LEU A 183 12.81 -0.30 -3.39
C LEU A 183 12.90 1.17 -3.82
N ILE A 184 12.94 2.08 -2.82
CA ILE A 184 12.81 3.52 -3.04
C ILE A 184 14.16 4.23 -2.89
N PRO A 185 14.44 5.28 -3.67
CA PRO A 185 15.57 6.14 -3.41
C PRO A 185 15.34 6.92 -2.12
N VAL A 186 16.37 7.03 -1.27
CA VAL A 186 16.31 7.81 -0.02
C VAL A 186 17.26 9.01 -0.02
N ASP A 187 18.13 9.10 -1.02
CA ASP A 187 19.00 10.23 -1.28
C ASP A 187 19.28 10.36 -2.80
N GLU A 188 20.01 11.41 -3.16
CA GLU A 188 20.48 11.64 -4.54
C GLU A 188 21.82 10.93 -4.84
N ARG A 189 22.37 10.20 -3.87
CA ARG A 189 23.69 9.56 -3.96
C ARG A 189 23.62 8.11 -4.42
N GLY A 190 22.42 7.59 -4.66
CA GLY A 190 22.18 6.22 -5.13
C GLY A 190 21.85 5.23 -4.02
N THR A 191 21.48 5.70 -2.82
CA THR A 191 21.00 4.80 -1.76
C THR A 191 19.52 4.45 -1.99
N PHE A 192 19.22 3.15 -2.06
CA PHE A 192 17.85 2.65 -2.18
C PHE A 192 17.50 1.75 -1.00
N CYS A 193 16.32 1.95 -0.41
CA CYS A 193 15.87 1.20 0.76
C CYS A 193 14.60 0.39 0.48
N PHE A 194 14.50 -0.77 1.12
CA PHE A 194 13.33 -1.62 1.10
C PHE A 194 12.19 -0.93 1.85
N ALA A 195 11.13 -0.55 1.13
CA ALA A 195 10.10 0.38 1.58
C ALA A 195 9.03 -0.30 2.45
N PHE A 196 9.45 -1.05 3.45
CA PHE A 196 8.60 -1.70 4.45
C PHE A 196 9.20 -1.46 5.83
N ALA A 197 8.36 -1.51 6.88
CA ALA A 197 8.83 -1.35 8.25
C ALA A 197 7.95 -2.13 9.23
N PRO A 198 8.45 -2.44 10.44
CA PRO A 198 7.62 -3.05 11.47
C PRO A 198 6.52 -2.09 11.92
N SER A 199 5.39 -2.68 12.34
CA SER A 199 4.25 -2.02 12.95
C SER A 199 4.32 -2.16 14.47
N PRO A 200 4.53 -1.06 15.22
CA PRO A 200 4.60 -1.13 16.69
C PRO A 200 3.30 -1.62 17.34
N SER A 201 2.15 -1.41 16.70
CA SER A 201 0.84 -1.84 17.21
C SER A 201 0.44 -3.24 16.79
N GLY A 202 1.19 -3.89 15.90
CA GLY A 202 0.81 -5.16 15.27
C GLY A 202 -0.30 -5.04 14.21
N LEU A 203 -0.86 -3.84 13.96
CA LEU A 203 -1.79 -3.61 12.85
C LEU A 203 -1.01 -3.61 11.53
N SER A 204 -1.50 -4.34 10.52
CA SER A 204 -0.93 -4.23 9.18
C SER A 204 -1.52 -3.03 8.45
N ILE A 205 -0.68 -2.26 7.76
CA ILE A 205 -1.09 -1.07 7.02
C ILE A 205 -0.48 -1.18 5.63
N ILE A 206 -1.29 -1.13 4.57
CA ILE A 206 -0.79 -0.93 3.21
C ILE A 206 -0.59 0.57 3.01
N GLY A 207 0.67 1.01 2.91
CA GLY A 207 1.03 2.42 2.82
C GLY A 207 0.88 3.01 1.42
N ASN A 208 1.05 4.32 1.30
CA ASN A 208 0.83 5.04 0.04
C ASN A 208 1.83 4.62 -1.04
N ILE A 209 3.12 4.42 -0.74
CA ILE A 209 4.13 4.01 -1.73
C ILE A 209 3.74 2.69 -2.39
N GLN A 210 3.20 1.74 -1.63
CA GLN A 210 2.76 0.45 -2.17
C GLN A 210 1.50 0.55 -3.05
N GLN A 211 0.76 1.65 -2.95
CA GLN A 211 -0.45 1.93 -3.73
C GLN A 211 -0.17 2.77 -4.99
N GLU A 212 1.04 3.32 -5.16
CA GLU A 212 1.38 4.19 -6.30
C GLU A 212 1.32 3.46 -7.64
N GLY A 213 0.75 4.11 -8.66
CA GLY A 213 0.56 3.57 -10.01
C GLY A 213 -0.46 2.44 -10.11
N ILE A 214 -1.26 2.22 -9.08
CA ILE A 214 -2.34 1.22 -9.10
C ILE A 214 -3.65 1.99 -9.04
N GLN A 215 -4.56 1.74 -9.99
CA GLN A 215 -5.92 2.22 -9.88
C GLN A 215 -6.60 1.41 -8.76
N ILE A 216 -6.93 2.05 -7.65
CA ILE A 216 -7.61 1.44 -6.50
C ILE A 216 -9.01 2.01 -6.40
N SER A 217 -10.00 1.14 -6.41
CA SER A 217 -11.41 1.52 -6.42
C SER A 217 -12.17 0.91 -5.25
N PHE A 218 -13.01 1.69 -4.59
CA PHE A 218 -13.86 1.25 -3.49
C PHE A 218 -15.31 1.29 -3.94
N ASP A 219 -16.02 0.17 -3.80
CA ASP A 219 -17.47 0.10 -3.90
C ASP A 219 -18.02 -0.17 -2.50
N GLY A 220 -18.27 0.89 -1.74
CA GLY A 220 -18.78 0.82 -0.38
C GLY A 220 -20.16 0.16 -0.31
N SER A 221 -20.98 0.38 -1.33
CA SER A 221 -22.34 -0.18 -1.42
C SER A 221 -22.34 -1.70 -1.57
N SER A 222 -21.41 -2.22 -2.38
CA SER A 222 -21.26 -3.67 -2.59
C SER A 222 -20.31 -4.31 -1.58
N GLY A 223 -19.51 -3.52 -0.86
CA GLY A 223 -18.55 -4.01 0.13
C GLY A 223 -17.27 -4.58 -0.47
N TYR A 224 -16.75 -3.99 -1.55
CA TYR A 224 -15.55 -4.47 -2.23
C TYR A 224 -14.53 -3.36 -2.50
N VAL A 225 -13.27 -3.77 -2.64
CA VAL A 225 -12.19 -2.94 -3.16
C VAL A 225 -11.54 -3.64 -4.37
N GLY A 226 -11.23 -2.88 -5.40
CA GLY A 226 -10.73 -3.36 -6.68
C GLY A 226 -9.33 -2.80 -6.98
N PHE A 227 -8.47 -3.64 -7.56
CA PHE A 227 -7.13 -3.27 -8.01
C PHE A 227 -7.01 -3.47 -9.53
N GLY A 228 -6.63 -2.42 -10.26
CA GLY A 228 -6.44 -2.47 -11.73
C GLY A 228 -7.75 -2.53 -12.52
N PRO A 229 -7.74 -2.95 -13.81
CA PRO A 229 -6.60 -3.44 -14.59
C PRO A 229 -5.72 -2.31 -15.18
N ASN A 230 -6.18 -1.07 -15.14
CA ASN A 230 -5.39 0.07 -15.61
C ASN A 230 -4.30 0.40 -14.58
N VAL A 231 -3.05 0.38 -15.05
CA VAL A 231 -1.90 0.88 -14.30
C VAL A 231 -1.86 2.39 -14.53
N CYS A 232 -1.78 3.14 -13.45
CA CYS A 232 -1.39 4.54 -13.52
C CYS A 232 0.16 4.60 -13.61
#